data_AF-A0A420MAG0-F1
#
_entry.id   AF-A0A420MAG0-F1
#
_cell.length_a   1.000
_cell.length_b   1.000
_cell.length_c   1.000
_cell.angle_alpha   90.00
_cell.angle_beta   90.00
_cell.angle_gamma   90.00
#
_symmetry.space_group_name_H-M   'P 1'
#
loop_
_entity.id
_entity.type
_entity.pdbx_description
1 polymer ?
#
loop_
_entity_poly.entity_id
_entity_poly.type
_entity_poly.pdbx_seq_one_letter_code
_entity_poly.pdbx_strand_id
1 'polypeptide(L)'
;MNKLSLSTTLWLRQTQALTKKILLITLVRHWLSTLIRCLVIPILVLSLALGVQNFTSSNNKYGIGKPTSAPILSEVIPDGAKLFIIQFSGAGSDVSAVIEDVVKPLGKKAQIEILRDEQELMEKCPTDINGKTDCYAAVIFNDSPLSDGGNKQWNYTMRCGSFNLGSSFDVFQSAKAATNPYIPLQLAIDQAITNSSAVPNMYMFTRTTQEQAKAAHRRKFIDMVLGGLNLVCFASMLSLVYHIVGTIALERESGMTQLIDVMGGGAFSARVLSYVIAFDVIYLPSWIILGGIYSSLLLPTSSAGITILWQILTGWALTSGCVFGATFAIRYSTILAVIALIGMAAFAQLLDSQTEPITAGVAMAFSIMFPSCSYVFVLNSMARYEKAGKATNIYTIPPSPGFEVQKATIGTLWLCLCLSIVAFPLVTIAIERFVHGVSRRGRQFKTGPKADNTSLAVQVIGVTKTYKANIWKRMCCFGKRRPVIAVNAMTFSSNKQQVLCLLGTNGSGKTTTMDLITGRQSLTDGSIQINAPASKIGFCPQRNIQWDELTVLEHVSIWDMIKGGTSTRARLERLVESCDLSLKMHSRVGTLSGGQKRKVQLACMLVGGS
;
A
#
# COMPACT_ATOMS: atom_id res chain seq x y z
N MET A 1 -0.85 -22.32 -41.71
CA MET A 1 -0.14 -21.22 -41.01
C MET A 1 -0.87 -19.86 -41.07
N ASN A 2 -1.64 -19.53 -42.13
CA ASN A 2 -2.32 -18.21 -42.24
C ASN A 2 -3.53 -17.95 -41.30
N LYS A 3 -4.22 -18.97 -40.75
CA LYS A 3 -5.35 -18.75 -39.82
C LYS A 3 -4.92 -18.37 -38.40
N LEU A 4 -3.78 -18.90 -37.93
CA LEU A 4 -3.23 -18.54 -36.61
C LEU A 4 -2.70 -17.11 -36.61
N SER A 5 -1.97 -16.70 -37.66
CA SER A 5 -1.44 -15.33 -37.76
C SER A 5 -2.53 -14.26 -37.82
N LEU A 6 -3.63 -14.52 -38.54
CA LEU A 6 -4.79 -13.62 -38.58
C LEU A 6 -5.47 -13.50 -37.20
N SER A 7 -5.63 -14.62 -36.50
CA SER A 7 -6.23 -14.61 -35.15
C SER A 7 -5.34 -13.89 -34.12
N THR A 8 -4.02 -14.03 -34.19
CA THR A 8 -3.10 -13.34 -33.27
C THR A 8 -3.04 -11.84 -33.56
N THR A 9 -3.07 -11.44 -34.84
CA THR A 9 -3.11 -10.01 -35.19
C THR A 9 -4.40 -9.32 -34.73
N LEU A 10 -5.55 -10.00 -34.85
CA LEU A 10 -6.83 -9.49 -34.33
C LEU A 10 -6.76 -9.36 -32.80
N TRP A 11 -6.27 -10.38 -32.11
CA TRP A 11 -6.14 -10.36 -30.66
C TRP A 11 -5.23 -9.22 -30.17
N LEU A 12 -4.08 -9.00 -30.82
CA LEU A 12 -3.18 -7.91 -30.47
C LEU A 12 -3.85 -6.54 -30.68
N ARG A 13 -4.56 -6.36 -31.80
CA ARG A 13 -5.32 -5.12 -32.08
C ARG A 13 -6.42 -4.89 -31.05
N GLN A 14 -7.15 -5.93 -30.65
CA GLN A 14 -8.17 -5.86 -29.61
C GLN A 14 -7.58 -5.43 -28.27
N THR A 15 -6.45 -6.03 -27.85
CA THR A 15 -5.76 -5.65 -26.61
C THR A 15 -5.30 -4.20 -26.69
N GLN A 16 -4.67 -3.78 -27.79
CA GLN A 16 -4.23 -2.39 -27.99
C GLN A 16 -5.39 -1.38 -27.95
N ALA A 17 -6.52 -1.70 -28.59
CA ALA A 17 -7.70 -0.83 -28.61
C ALA A 17 -8.29 -0.63 -27.21
N LEU A 18 -8.44 -1.72 -26.45
CA LEU A 18 -8.97 -1.68 -25.09
C LEU A 18 -8.00 -1.03 -24.11
N THR A 19 -6.69 -1.28 -24.24
CA THR A 19 -5.66 -0.58 -23.44
C THR A 19 -5.69 0.92 -23.74
N LYS A 20 -5.73 1.31 -25.02
CA LYS A 20 -5.85 2.72 -25.42
C LYS A 20 -7.12 3.36 -24.85
N LYS A 21 -8.25 2.64 -24.85
CA LYS A 21 -9.50 3.10 -24.23
C LYS A 21 -9.30 3.40 -22.75
N ILE A 22 -8.69 2.49 -21.99
CA ILE A 22 -8.47 2.67 -20.55
C ILE A 22 -7.53 3.86 -20.30
N LEU A 23 -6.42 3.96 -21.05
CA LEU A 23 -5.49 5.09 -20.92
C LEU A 23 -6.15 6.44 -21.26
N LEU A 24 -6.98 6.51 -22.30
CA LEU A 24 -7.67 7.73 -22.69
C LEU A 24 -8.65 8.20 -21.60
N ILE A 25 -9.46 7.29 -21.05
CA ILE A 25 -10.40 7.63 -19.98
C ILE A 25 -9.64 8.01 -18.70
N THR A 26 -8.68 7.19 -18.28
CA THR A 26 -8.02 7.35 -16.98
C THR A 26 -6.95 8.44 -16.98
N LEU A 27 -6.03 8.48 -17.95
CA LEU A 27 -4.94 9.47 -17.98
C LEU A 27 -5.34 10.80 -18.61
N VAL A 28 -6.23 10.82 -19.62
CA VAL A 28 -6.55 12.06 -20.33
C VAL A 28 -7.81 12.71 -19.78
N ARG A 29 -8.92 11.97 -19.64
CA ARG A 29 -10.19 12.57 -19.18
C ARG A 29 -10.20 12.81 -17.67
N HIS A 30 -9.60 11.92 -16.89
CA HIS A 30 -9.55 11.99 -15.43
C HIS A 30 -8.14 12.21 -14.87
N TRP A 31 -7.28 12.95 -15.59
CA TRP A 31 -5.86 13.13 -15.25
C TRP A 31 -5.64 13.54 -13.78
N LEU A 32 -6.41 14.51 -13.26
CA LEU A 32 -6.27 15.00 -11.89
C LEU A 32 -6.68 13.95 -10.85
N SER A 33 -7.83 13.30 -11.06
CA SER A 33 -8.32 12.23 -10.18
C SER A 33 -7.34 11.05 -10.17
N THR A 34 -6.79 10.69 -11.33
CA THR A 34 -5.79 9.65 -11.50
C THR A 34 -4.48 10.02 -10.81
N LEU A 35 -4.00 11.25 -10.95
CA LEU A 35 -2.79 11.71 -10.27
C LEU A 35 -2.95 11.65 -8.74
N ILE A 36 -4.10 12.11 -8.23
CA ILE A 36 -4.38 12.07 -6.79
C ILE A 36 -4.44 10.62 -6.29
N ARG A 37 -5.21 9.76 -6.97
CA ARG A 37 -5.42 8.36 -6.54
C ARG A 37 -4.19 7.48 -6.72
N CYS A 38 -3.45 7.67 -7.81
CA CYS A 38 -2.33 6.79 -8.15
C CYS A 38 -1.02 7.23 -7.50
N LEU A 39 -0.82 8.54 -7.31
CA LEU A 39 0.47 9.08 -6.87
C LEU A 39 0.35 9.74 -5.49
N VAL A 40 -0.54 10.72 -5.32
CA VAL A 40 -0.60 11.52 -4.08
C VAL A 40 -1.03 10.70 -2.88
N ILE A 41 -2.13 9.94 -2.98
CA ILE A 41 -2.67 9.17 -1.84
C ILE A 41 -1.67 8.11 -1.35
N PRO A 42 -1.10 7.23 -2.20
CA PRO A 42 -0.12 6.23 -1.76
C PRO A 42 1.11 6.86 -1.11
N ILE A 43 1.67 7.91 -1.73
CA ILE A 43 2.86 8.59 -1.22
C ILE A 43 2.55 9.27 0.11
N LEU A 44 1.41 9.95 0.24
CA LEU A 44 1.01 10.61 1.48
C LEU A 44 0.80 9.61 2.61
N VAL A 45 0.09 8.51 2.36
CA VAL A 45 -0.12 7.45 3.37
C VAL A 45 1.21 6.84 3.82
N LEU A 46 2.10 6.49 2.88
CA LEU A 46 3.39 5.88 3.22
C LEU A 46 4.32 6.87 3.93
N SER A 47 4.41 8.11 3.42
CA SER A 47 5.25 9.15 4.00
C SER A 47 4.83 9.51 5.41
N LEU A 48 3.52 9.56 5.69
CA LEU A 48 2.97 9.78 7.03
C LEU A 48 3.26 8.59 7.95
N ALA A 49 3.05 7.35 7.47
CA ALA A 49 3.29 6.14 8.25
C ALA A 49 4.76 6.00 8.68
N LEU A 50 5.70 6.25 7.77
CA LEU A 50 7.13 6.22 8.08
C LEU A 50 7.61 7.49 8.80
N GLY A 51 6.94 8.61 8.58
CA GLY A 51 7.20 9.89 9.25
C GLY A 51 6.96 9.88 10.76
N VAL A 52 6.17 8.91 11.27
CA VAL A 52 5.99 8.67 12.72
C VAL A 52 7.35 8.53 13.44
N GLN A 53 8.37 8.01 12.76
CA GLN A 53 9.71 7.91 13.33
C GLN A 53 10.27 9.27 13.78
N ASN A 54 10.02 10.34 13.03
CA ASN A 54 10.54 11.68 13.36
C ASN A 54 9.85 12.28 14.59
N PHE A 55 8.60 11.93 14.87
CA PHE A 55 7.91 12.39 16.08
C PHE A 55 8.42 11.71 17.35
N THR A 56 9.06 10.55 17.22
CA THR A 56 9.61 9.79 18.34
C THR A 56 11.10 10.03 18.56
N SER A 57 11.76 10.89 17.76
CA SER A 57 13.17 11.20 17.96
C SER A 57 13.34 12.13 19.16
N SER A 58 14.20 11.74 20.11
CA SER A 58 14.61 12.67 21.18
C SER A 58 15.51 13.76 20.59
N ASN A 59 15.43 14.97 21.14
CA ASN A 59 16.31 16.09 20.78
C ASN A 59 17.76 15.93 21.30
N ASN A 60 18.17 14.68 21.58
CA ASN A 60 19.46 14.39 22.19
C ASN A 60 20.58 14.50 21.17
N LYS A 61 21.63 15.24 21.51
CA LYS A 61 22.84 15.32 20.69
C LYS A 61 23.97 14.57 21.38
N TYR A 62 24.49 13.58 20.68
CA TYR A 62 25.55 12.66 21.09
C TYR A 62 26.86 13.04 20.39
N GLY A 63 27.98 12.78 21.07
CA GLY A 63 29.31 13.02 20.54
C GLY A 63 30.30 13.40 21.62
N ILE A 64 31.30 14.18 21.23
CA ILE A 64 32.31 14.77 22.12
C ILE A 64 32.13 16.28 22.02
N GLY A 65 31.85 16.92 23.16
CA GLY A 65 31.64 18.35 23.27
C GLY A 65 32.96 19.12 23.17
N LYS A 66 32.86 20.42 22.92
CA LYS A 66 34.02 21.32 22.98
C LYS A 66 34.43 21.52 24.45
N PRO A 67 35.72 21.76 24.72
CA PRO A 67 36.18 22.08 26.07
C PRO A 67 35.46 23.32 26.57
N THR A 68 34.90 23.24 27.77
CA THR A 68 34.33 24.38 28.47
C THR A 68 34.82 24.41 29.89
N SER A 69 35.18 25.60 30.38
CA SER A 69 35.58 25.81 31.77
C SER A 69 34.50 25.34 32.72
N ALA A 70 34.91 24.69 33.81
CA ALA A 70 33.99 24.32 34.88
C ALA A 70 33.28 25.56 35.46
N PRO A 71 31.96 25.50 35.70
CA PRO A 71 31.22 26.60 36.30
C PRO A 71 31.71 26.86 37.72
N ILE A 72 31.81 28.13 38.08
CA ILE A 72 32.13 28.53 39.45
C ILE A 72 30.83 28.50 40.27
N LEU A 73 30.90 27.96 41.49
CA LEU A 73 29.71 27.76 42.34
C LEU A 73 28.96 29.07 42.62
N SER A 74 29.66 30.19 42.83
CA SER A 74 29.06 31.51 43.08
C SER A 74 28.28 32.09 41.89
N GLU A 75 28.53 31.60 40.67
CA GLU A 75 27.84 32.02 39.45
C GLU A 75 26.59 31.19 39.16
N VAL A 76 26.59 29.91 39.57
CA VAL A 76 25.55 28.94 39.20
C VAL A 76 24.55 28.64 40.32
N ILE A 77 24.93 28.87 41.58
CA ILE A 77 24.04 28.63 42.71
C ILE A 77 22.77 29.51 42.62
N PRO A 78 21.55 28.94 42.66
CA PRO A 78 20.32 29.70 42.66
C PRO A 78 20.19 30.59 43.89
N ASP A 79 19.56 31.76 43.76
CA ASP A 79 19.27 32.62 44.90
C ASP A 79 18.32 31.91 45.89
N GLY A 80 18.70 31.88 47.16
CA GLY A 80 17.97 31.19 48.23
C GLY A 80 18.21 29.67 48.30
N ALA A 81 19.19 29.13 47.56
CA ALA A 81 19.53 27.72 47.61
C ALA A 81 19.98 27.28 49.02
N LYS A 82 19.40 26.19 49.55
CA LYS A 82 19.77 25.62 50.85
C LYS A 82 20.98 24.68 50.69
N LEU A 83 22.11 25.05 51.31
CA LEU A 83 23.35 24.27 51.31
C LEU A 83 23.69 23.90 52.76
N PHE A 84 23.79 22.60 53.04
CA PHE A 84 24.14 22.11 54.37
C PHE A 84 25.57 21.61 54.40
N ILE A 85 26.31 21.91 55.47
CA ILE A 85 27.67 21.42 55.66
C ILE A 85 27.73 20.71 57.01
N ILE A 86 28.12 19.43 57.02
CA ILE A 86 28.26 18.64 58.24
C ILE A 86 29.75 18.47 58.55
N GLN A 87 30.14 18.87 59.75
CA GLN A 87 31.47 18.63 60.31
C GLN A 87 31.32 17.67 61.50
N PHE A 88 31.78 16.43 61.35
CA PHE A 88 31.82 15.48 62.46
C PHE A 88 32.81 15.94 63.54
N SER A 89 32.53 15.63 64.81
CA SER A 89 33.35 16.05 65.95
C SER A 89 34.79 15.52 65.94
N GLY A 90 35.07 14.47 65.17
CA GLY A 90 36.41 13.93 64.93
C GLY A 90 37.10 14.44 63.66
N ALA A 91 36.43 15.28 62.87
CA ALA A 91 37.02 15.90 61.69
C ALA A 91 38.03 16.98 62.14
N GLY A 92 39.22 16.99 61.56
CA GLY A 92 40.32 17.86 62.00
C GLY A 92 39.99 19.36 61.93
N SER A 93 40.78 20.15 62.66
CA SER A 93 40.62 21.61 62.75
C SER A 93 40.79 22.36 61.42
N ASP A 94 41.42 21.73 60.43
CA ASP A 94 41.58 22.21 59.05
C ASP A 94 40.27 22.26 58.26
N VAL A 95 39.27 21.45 58.62
CA VAL A 95 37.97 21.44 57.93
C VAL A 95 37.25 22.78 58.09
N SER A 96 37.34 23.43 59.25
CA SER A 96 36.68 24.71 59.49
C SER A 96 37.21 25.83 58.60
N ALA A 97 38.51 25.82 58.27
CA ALA A 97 39.11 26.77 57.33
C ALA A 97 38.61 26.53 55.89
N VAL A 98 38.55 25.26 55.46
CA VAL A 98 38.00 24.88 54.14
C VAL A 98 36.53 25.28 54.02
N ILE A 99 35.73 25.10 55.07
CA ILE A 99 34.33 25.53 55.10
C ILE A 99 34.23 27.05 54.90
N GLU A 100 35.05 27.84 55.62
CA GLU A 100 35.04 29.29 55.48
C GLU A 100 35.37 29.73 54.04
N ASP A 101 36.37 29.12 53.42
CA ASP A 101 36.79 29.42 52.04
C ASP A 101 35.74 29.04 50.98
N VAL A 102 34.96 27.97 51.20
CA VAL A 102 33.84 27.61 50.32
C VAL A 102 32.63 28.54 50.51
N VAL A 103 32.37 28.98 51.75
CA VAL A 103 31.19 29.79 52.11
C VAL A 103 31.36 31.26 51.74
N LYS A 104 32.55 31.82 51.94
CA LYS A 104 32.84 33.25 51.76
C LYS A 104 32.49 33.79 50.36
N PRO A 105 32.76 33.08 49.24
CA PRO A 105 32.39 33.52 47.89
C PRO A 105 30.88 33.45 47.58
N LEU A 106 30.09 32.71 48.36
CA LEU A 106 28.65 32.52 48.13
C LEU A 106 27.80 33.67 48.69
N GLY A 107 28.33 34.44 49.65
CA GLY A 107 27.69 35.63 50.20
C GLY A 107 26.27 35.36 50.69
N LYS A 108 25.30 36.21 50.30
CA LYS A 108 23.87 36.06 50.65
C LYS A 108 23.06 35.21 49.63
N LYS A 109 23.71 34.63 48.61
CA LYS A 109 22.98 33.88 47.56
C LYS A 109 22.47 32.52 48.06
N ALA A 110 23.18 31.88 48.99
CA ALA A 110 22.81 30.59 49.54
C ALA A 110 22.48 30.69 51.04
N GLN A 111 21.50 29.90 51.48
CA GLN A 111 21.21 29.67 52.89
C GLN A 111 22.11 28.53 53.38
N ILE A 112 23.11 28.87 54.17
CA ILE A 112 24.15 27.92 54.59
C ILE A 112 23.98 27.63 56.09
N GLU A 113 23.84 26.35 56.43
CA GLU A 113 23.78 25.89 57.82
C GLU A 113 24.84 24.81 58.06
N ILE A 114 25.60 24.98 59.15
CA ILE A 114 26.60 24.01 59.60
C ILE A 114 25.95 23.10 60.64
N LEU A 115 25.91 21.81 60.36
CA LEU A 115 25.30 20.78 61.22
C LEU A 115 26.39 19.91 61.85
N ARG A 116 26.10 19.29 62.99
CA ARG A 116 27.04 18.42 63.72
C ARG A 116 26.76 16.93 63.54
N ASP A 117 25.55 16.60 63.09
CA ASP A 117 25.10 15.23 62.90
C ASP A 117 24.32 15.09 61.58
N GLU A 118 24.37 13.90 61.00
CA GLU A 118 23.66 13.54 59.78
C GLU A 118 22.15 13.43 60.01
N GLN A 119 21.69 13.13 61.23
CA GLN A 119 20.27 13.04 61.56
C GLN A 119 19.54 14.38 61.37
N GLU A 120 20.21 15.50 61.71
CA GLU A 120 19.68 16.85 61.53
C GLU A 120 19.47 17.20 60.05
N LEU A 121 20.28 16.62 59.14
CA LEU A 121 20.12 16.82 57.71
C LEU A 121 18.82 16.21 57.21
N MET A 122 18.43 15.03 57.70
CA MET A 122 17.19 14.37 57.29
C MET A 122 15.95 15.12 57.76
N GLU A 123 16.02 15.80 58.91
CA GLU A 123 14.94 16.63 59.44
C GLU A 123 14.81 17.96 58.68
N LYS A 124 15.93 18.64 58.43
CA LYS A 124 15.95 19.94 57.75
C LYS A 124 15.81 19.85 56.23
N CYS A 125 16.09 18.66 55.67
CA CYS A 125 16.06 18.39 54.25
C CYS A 125 15.18 17.17 53.90
N PRO A 126 13.85 17.26 54.08
CA PRO A 126 12.96 16.15 53.79
C PRO A 126 12.91 15.85 52.27
N THR A 127 12.68 14.58 51.95
CA THR A 127 12.40 14.12 50.59
C THR A 127 10.93 13.73 50.44
N ASP A 128 10.31 14.11 49.33
CA ASP A 128 8.98 13.65 48.95
C ASP A 128 8.98 12.15 48.58
N ILE A 129 7.80 11.53 48.43
CA ILE A 129 7.62 10.12 48.01
C ILE A 129 8.29 9.78 46.67
N ASN A 130 8.57 10.80 45.86
CA ASN A 130 9.29 10.69 44.58
C ASN A 130 10.80 10.87 44.72
N GLY A 131 11.34 10.96 45.94
CA GLY A 131 12.76 11.21 46.21
C GLY A 131 13.23 12.62 45.84
N LYS A 132 12.31 13.60 45.73
CA LYS A 132 12.64 15.00 45.43
C LYS A 132 12.81 15.80 46.71
N THR A 133 13.76 16.73 46.72
CA THR A 133 14.02 17.61 47.86
C THR A 133 14.25 19.04 47.37
N ASP A 134 13.90 20.01 48.22
CA ASP A 134 14.10 21.44 47.96
C ASP A 134 15.52 21.92 48.32
N CYS A 135 16.35 21.04 48.89
CA CYS A 135 17.74 21.37 49.20
C CYS A 135 18.62 21.28 47.96
N TYR A 136 19.57 22.21 47.86
CA TYR A 136 20.50 22.27 46.75
C TYR A 136 21.56 21.18 46.86
N ALA A 137 22.28 21.13 47.99
CA ALA A 137 23.26 20.10 48.29
C ALA A 137 23.58 20.05 49.79
N ALA A 138 24.23 18.96 50.20
CA ALA A 138 24.84 18.78 51.50
C ALA A 138 26.25 18.21 51.34
N VAL A 139 27.22 18.71 52.11
CA VAL A 139 28.61 18.24 52.13
C VAL A 139 28.92 17.71 53.52
N ILE A 140 29.39 16.47 53.60
CA ILE A 140 29.69 15.79 54.86
C ILE A 140 31.19 15.55 54.92
N PHE A 141 31.89 16.18 55.85
CA PHE A 141 33.31 15.97 56.09
C PHE A 141 33.51 14.90 57.16
N ASN A 142 34.05 13.75 56.76
CA ASN A 142 34.26 12.58 57.61
C ASN A 142 35.67 12.54 58.19
N ASP A 143 36.68 12.90 57.41
CA ASP A 143 38.09 12.82 57.79
C ASP A 143 38.91 13.94 57.11
N SER A 144 40.00 14.34 57.74
CA SER A 144 40.94 15.33 57.23
C SER A 144 42.37 15.02 57.73
N PRO A 145 43.42 15.58 57.10
CA PRO A 145 44.81 15.35 57.54
C PRO A 145 45.11 15.67 59.01
N LEU A 146 44.39 16.63 59.60
CA LEU A 146 44.52 17.00 61.02
C LEU A 146 43.51 16.30 61.95
N SER A 147 42.88 15.21 61.53
CA SER A 147 41.97 14.44 62.37
C SER A 147 42.70 13.67 63.49
N ASP A 148 42.06 13.58 64.65
CA ASP A 148 42.57 12.86 65.82
C ASP A 148 42.45 11.32 65.65
N GLY A 149 41.65 10.85 64.67
CA GLY A 149 41.50 9.45 64.31
C GLY A 149 40.93 9.30 62.89
N GLY A 150 41.38 8.27 62.15
CA GLY A 150 41.03 8.06 60.74
C GLY A 150 42.26 7.70 59.90
N ASN A 151 42.11 7.82 58.57
CA ASN A 151 43.20 7.60 57.62
C ASN A 151 44.04 8.87 57.37
N LYS A 152 43.72 9.99 58.04
CA LYS A 152 44.39 11.30 57.90
C LYS A 152 44.43 11.78 56.45
N GLN A 153 43.34 11.55 55.73
CA GLN A 153 43.15 11.95 54.35
C GLN A 153 41.83 12.71 54.23
N TRP A 154 41.73 13.61 53.25
CA TRP A 154 40.47 14.28 52.95
C TRP A 154 39.42 13.24 52.53
N ASN A 155 38.41 13.05 53.38
CA ASN A 155 37.28 12.18 53.10
C ASN A 155 36.01 12.98 53.28
N TYR A 156 35.35 13.32 52.17
CA TYR A 156 34.10 14.04 52.19
C TYR A 156 33.07 13.38 51.25
N THR A 157 31.80 13.48 51.63
CA THR A 157 30.67 12.97 50.85
C THR A 157 29.79 14.14 50.43
N MET A 158 29.55 14.29 49.13
CA MET A 158 28.60 15.27 48.59
C MET A 158 27.27 14.58 48.27
N ARG A 159 26.17 15.16 48.76
CA ARG A 159 24.80 14.77 48.43
C ARG A 159 24.12 15.94 47.76
N CYS A 160 23.84 15.84 46.47
CA CYS A 160 23.12 16.89 45.77
C CYS A 160 21.63 16.56 45.68
N GLY A 161 20.79 17.60 45.69
CA GLY A 161 19.35 17.45 45.50
C GLY A 161 19.00 16.80 44.17
N SER A 162 17.83 16.15 44.11
CA SER A 162 17.28 15.58 42.87
C SER A 162 16.80 16.72 41.96
N PHE A 163 17.73 17.33 41.23
CA PHE A 163 17.40 18.33 40.22
C PHE A 163 16.67 17.66 39.05
N ASN A 164 15.68 18.37 38.48
CA ASN A 164 15.04 17.97 37.22
C ASN A 164 16.07 18.03 36.09
N LEU A 165 16.97 17.05 35.99
CA LEU A 165 17.74 16.81 34.78
C LEU A 165 16.72 16.52 33.68
N GLY A 166 16.55 17.48 32.77
CA GLY A 166 15.68 17.29 31.62
C GLY A 166 16.01 15.98 30.91
N SER A 167 14.97 15.28 30.45
CA SER A 167 15.13 14.02 29.70
C SER A 167 15.92 14.18 28.40
N SER A 168 16.15 15.42 27.96
CA SER A 168 16.99 15.75 26.82
C SER A 168 18.35 16.33 27.21
N PHE A 169 19.42 15.84 26.59
CA PHE A 169 20.77 16.39 26.75
C PHE A 169 21.38 16.77 25.39
N ASP A 170 22.20 17.82 25.39
CA ASP A 170 22.98 18.26 24.23
C ASP A 170 24.44 18.41 24.64
N VAL A 171 25.28 17.47 24.20
CA VAL A 171 26.72 17.43 24.50
C VAL A 171 27.47 18.68 23.97
N PHE A 172 26.92 19.37 22.97
CA PHE A 172 27.53 20.57 22.39
C PHE A 172 27.09 21.87 23.09
N GLN A 173 26.03 21.82 23.91
CA GLN A 173 25.57 22.96 24.72
C GLN A 173 25.95 22.75 26.19
N SER A 174 27.17 23.12 26.54
CA SER A 174 27.74 22.99 27.88
C SER A 174 26.97 23.75 28.97
N ALA A 175 26.34 24.89 28.64
CA ALA A 175 25.68 25.76 29.61
C ALA A 175 24.49 25.10 30.34
N LYS A 176 23.78 24.14 29.72
CA LYS A 176 22.65 23.45 30.37
C LYS A 176 23.09 22.31 31.29
N ALA A 177 24.16 21.60 30.95
CA ALA A 177 24.69 20.53 31.79
C ALA A 177 25.62 21.04 32.90
N ALA A 178 26.03 22.32 32.85
CA ALA A 178 26.62 23.06 33.96
C ALA A 178 25.66 23.30 35.14
N THR A 179 24.35 23.00 34.99
CA THR A 179 23.38 23.04 36.09
C THR A 179 23.46 21.84 37.04
N ASN A 180 24.32 20.85 36.73
CA ASN A 180 24.57 19.75 37.66
C ASN A 180 25.35 20.27 38.89
N PRO A 181 24.78 20.24 40.10
CA PRO A 181 25.40 20.78 41.31
C PRO A 181 26.70 20.08 41.73
N TYR A 182 26.94 18.83 41.31
CA TYR A 182 28.13 18.08 41.73
C TYR A 182 29.45 18.76 41.31
N ILE A 183 29.53 19.24 40.08
CA ILE A 183 30.76 19.79 39.49
C ILE A 183 31.20 21.12 40.15
N PRO A 184 30.35 22.17 40.20
CA PRO A 184 30.75 23.44 40.81
C PRO A 184 31.02 23.28 42.32
N LEU A 185 30.29 22.39 42.99
CA LEU A 185 30.49 22.11 44.41
C LEU A 185 31.82 21.40 44.67
N GLN A 186 32.13 20.37 43.88
CA GLN A 186 33.41 19.67 43.97
C GLN A 186 34.58 20.61 43.69
N LEU A 187 34.47 21.44 42.65
CA LEU A 187 35.50 22.42 42.31
C LEU A 187 35.75 23.40 43.46
N ALA A 188 34.69 23.91 44.10
CA ALA A 188 34.83 24.83 45.23
C ALA A 188 35.55 24.18 46.43
N ILE A 189 35.21 22.92 46.75
CA ILE A 189 35.86 22.18 47.83
C ILE A 189 37.32 21.89 47.51
N ASP A 190 37.62 21.41 46.30
CA ASP A 190 38.98 21.08 45.90
C ASP A 190 39.88 22.32 45.84
N GLN A 191 39.34 23.48 45.41
CA GLN A 191 40.04 24.76 45.43
C GLN A 191 40.33 25.24 46.85
N ALA A 192 39.39 25.07 47.78
CA ALA A 192 39.58 25.39 49.20
C ALA A 192 40.60 24.47 49.88
N ILE A 193 40.58 23.16 49.58
CA ILE A 193 41.56 22.20 50.11
C ILE A 193 42.97 22.48 49.60
N THR A 194 43.12 22.80 48.31
CA THR A 194 44.44 22.95 47.67
C THR A 194 44.96 24.39 47.64
N ASN A 195 44.15 25.36 48.07
CA ASN A 195 44.40 26.80 47.95
C ASN A 195 44.81 27.21 46.52
N SER A 196 44.13 26.63 45.52
CA SER A 196 44.39 26.82 44.09
C SER A 196 43.24 27.55 43.42
N SER A 197 43.55 28.46 42.48
CA SER A 197 42.55 29.14 41.65
C SER A 197 42.39 28.52 40.26
N ALA A 198 42.96 27.33 40.02
CA ALA A 198 42.89 26.67 38.72
C ALA A 198 41.45 26.21 38.42
N VAL A 199 40.93 26.58 37.26
CA VAL A 199 39.62 26.10 36.76
C VAL A 199 39.88 25.07 35.67
N PRO A 200 39.53 23.79 35.87
CA PRO A 200 39.73 22.75 34.88
C PRO A 200 38.75 22.91 33.70
N ASN A 201 39.20 22.50 32.52
CA ASN A 201 38.35 22.35 31.35
C ASN A 201 37.61 21.01 31.40
N MET A 202 36.33 21.04 31.10
CA MET A 202 35.47 19.86 31.08
C MET A 202 35.07 19.50 29.66
N TYR A 203 34.97 18.19 29.42
CA TYR A 203 34.46 17.63 28.18
C TYR A 203 33.23 16.78 28.49
N MET A 204 32.11 17.15 27.88
CA MET A 204 30.96 16.27 27.85
C MET A 204 31.16 15.27 26.73
N PHE A 205 30.91 14.00 27.00
CA PHE A 205 31.01 12.96 25.99
C PHE A 205 29.95 11.90 26.20
N THR A 206 29.54 11.27 25.11
CA THR A 206 28.75 10.05 25.13
C THR A 206 29.53 8.92 24.52
N ARG A 207 29.35 7.69 25.04
CA ARG A 207 29.97 6.49 24.46
C ARG A 207 29.49 6.23 23.02
N THR A 208 28.26 6.65 22.70
CA THR A 208 27.67 6.52 21.38
C THR A 208 27.88 7.79 20.56
N THR A 209 28.17 7.64 19.26
CA THR A 209 28.19 8.75 18.32
C THR A 209 26.77 9.13 17.87
N GLN A 210 26.60 10.33 17.28
CA GLN A 210 25.30 10.75 16.74
C GLN A 210 24.78 9.78 15.66
N GLU A 211 25.67 9.23 14.84
CA GLU A 211 25.30 8.27 13.81
C GLU A 211 24.83 6.94 14.41
N GLN A 212 25.54 6.43 15.42
CA GLN A 212 25.14 5.21 16.13
C GLN A 212 23.81 5.39 16.87
N ALA A 213 23.58 6.56 17.48
CA ALA A 213 22.31 6.87 18.13
C ALA A 213 21.14 6.93 17.13
N LYS A 214 21.33 7.58 15.97
CA LYS A 214 20.35 7.58 14.87
C LYS A 214 20.08 6.16 14.36
N ALA A 215 21.12 5.34 14.19
CA ALA A 215 20.98 3.94 13.78
C ALA A 215 20.23 3.10 14.83
N ALA A 216 20.50 3.29 16.13
CA ALA A 216 19.80 2.61 17.21
C ALA A 216 18.33 3.02 17.29
N HIS A 217 18.02 4.32 17.14
CA HIS A 217 16.65 4.81 17.06
C HIS A 217 15.89 4.21 15.88
N ARG A 218 16.52 4.16 14.69
CA ARG A 218 15.96 3.51 13.52
C ARG A 218 15.69 2.02 13.74
N ARG A 219 16.64 1.29 14.35
CA ARG A 219 16.45 -0.14 14.68
C ARG A 219 15.30 -0.37 15.65
N LYS A 220 15.07 0.54 16.60
CA LYS A 220 13.88 0.50 17.47
C LYS A 220 12.59 0.79 16.69
N PHE A 221 12.61 1.71 15.73
CA PHE A 221 11.44 1.98 14.88
C PHE A 221 11.02 0.74 14.07
N ILE A 222 11.98 -0.09 13.66
CA ILE A 222 11.68 -1.35 12.96
C ILE A 222 10.87 -2.32 13.81
N ASP A 223 11.01 -2.29 15.14
CA ASP A 223 10.16 -3.10 16.01
C ASP A 223 8.69 -2.70 15.89
N MET A 224 8.39 -1.42 15.63
CA MET A 224 7.03 -0.95 15.34
C MET A 224 6.53 -1.45 13.98
N VAL A 225 7.42 -1.56 12.97
CA VAL A 225 7.11 -2.17 11.67
C VAL A 225 6.76 -3.64 11.81
N LEU A 226 7.61 -4.40 12.53
CA LEU A 226 7.37 -5.82 12.84
C LEU A 226 6.16 -6.01 13.76
N GLY A 227 5.80 -5.02 14.56
CA GLY A 227 4.64 -5.03 15.45
C GLY A 227 3.30 -4.69 14.79
N GLY A 228 3.27 -4.32 13.50
CA GLY A 228 2.03 -4.12 12.74
C GLY A 228 1.94 -2.84 11.90
N LEU A 229 2.92 -1.93 11.98
CA LEU A 229 2.95 -0.74 11.10
C LEU A 229 3.10 -1.12 9.61
N ASN A 230 3.54 -2.35 9.32
CA ASN A 230 3.52 -2.93 7.98
C ASN A 230 2.11 -3.05 7.34
N LEU A 231 1.04 -3.18 8.13
CA LEU A 231 -0.34 -3.21 7.64
C LEU A 231 -0.77 -1.81 7.18
N VAL A 232 -0.34 -0.78 7.91
CA VAL A 232 -0.54 0.63 7.53
C VAL A 232 0.27 0.95 6.27
N CYS A 233 1.49 0.42 6.16
CA CYS A 233 2.29 0.49 4.95
C CYS A 233 1.56 -0.13 3.75
N PHE A 234 0.97 -1.32 3.91
CA PHE A 234 0.17 -1.97 2.86
C PHE A 234 -1.08 -1.14 2.48
N ALA A 235 -1.63 -0.36 3.41
CA ALA A 235 -2.77 0.51 3.14
C ALA A 235 -2.50 1.52 2.01
N SER A 236 -1.24 1.90 1.78
CA SER A 236 -0.85 2.76 0.64
C SER A 236 -1.24 2.15 -0.72
N MET A 237 -1.28 0.82 -0.83
CA MET A 237 -1.63 0.08 -2.04
C MET A 237 -3.13 -0.16 -2.22
N LEU A 238 -3.97 0.14 -1.23
CA LEU A 238 -5.42 -0.09 -1.30
C LEU A 238 -6.14 0.83 -2.28
N SER A 239 -5.58 2.03 -2.50
CA SER A 239 -6.09 2.99 -3.49
C SER A 239 -6.12 2.38 -4.90
N LEU A 240 -5.10 1.57 -5.24
CA LEU A 240 -5.01 0.82 -6.49
C LEU A 240 -6.11 -0.25 -6.57
N VAL A 241 -6.28 -1.04 -5.52
CA VAL A 241 -7.29 -2.11 -5.46
C VAL A 241 -8.68 -1.55 -5.73
N TYR A 242 -9.02 -0.46 -5.04
CA TYR A 242 -10.33 0.18 -5.19
C TYR A 242 -10.58 0.68 -6.62
N HIS A 243 -9.57 1.29 -7.23
CA HIS A 243 -9.67 1.84 -8.58
C HIS A 243 -9.83 0.75 -9.65
N ILE A 244 -9.01 -0.30 -9.60
CA ILE A 244 -9.04 -1.39 -10.60
C ILE A 244 -10.33 -2.20 -10.49
N VAL A 245 -10.66 -2.68 -9.28
CA VAL A 245 -11.86 -3.51 -9.10
C VAL A 245 -13.12 -2.69 -9.40
N GLY A 246 -13.15 -1.40 -9.04
CA GLY A 246 -14.30 -0.53 -9.28
C GLY A 246 -14.55 -0.26 -10.75
N THR A 247 -13.51 0.02 -11.53
CA THR A 247 -13.64 0.25 -12.97
C THR A 247 -14.10 -1.00 -13.71
N ILE A 248 -13.56 -2.18 -13.38
CA ILE A 248 -13.97 -3.45 -13.99
C ILE A 248 -15.42 -3.80 -13.60
N ALA A 249 -15.79 -3.58 -12.34
CA ALA A 249 -17.16 -3.81 -11.87
C ALA A 249 -18.17 -2.91 -12.61
N LEU A 250 -17.88 -1.62 -12.76
CA LEU A 250 -18.75 -0.67 -13.47
C LEU A 250 -18.92 -1.02 -14.96
N GLU A 251 -17.83 -1.37 -15.66
CA GLU A 251 -17.93 -1.83 -17.05
C GLU A 251 -18.78 -3.08 -17.20
N ARG A 252 -18.74 -3.95 -16.19
CA ARG A 252 -19.53 -5.18 -16.17
C ARG A 252 -21.00 -4.92 -15.86
N GLU A 253 -21.31 -4.07 -14.89
CA GLU A 253 -22.68 -3.68 -14.54
C GLU A 253 -23.38 -2.97 -15.70
N SER A 254 -22.65 -2.16 -16.48
CA SER A 254 -23.18 -1.52 -17.69
C SER A 254 -23.54 -2.52 -18.81
N GLY A 255 -23.03 -3.75 -18.75
CA GLY A 255 -23.17 -4.77 -19.79
C GLY A 255 -22.17 -4.64 -20.95
N MET A 256 -21.23 -3.70 -20.87
CA MET A 256 -20.21 -3.45 -21.90
C MET A 256 -19.33 -4.68 -22.14
N THR A 257 -18.91 -5.37 -21.07
CA THR A 257 -18.12 -6.61 -21.15
C THR A 257 -18.72 -7.62 -22.12
N GLN A 258 -20.02 -7.91 -21.97
CA GLN A 258 -20.70 -8.88 -22.83
C GLN A 258 -20.85 -8.36 -24.26
N LEU A 259 -21.03 -7.04 -24.44
CA LEU A 259 -21.13 -6.44 -25.77
C LEU A 259 -19.81 -6.55 -26.54
N ILE A 260 -18.67 -6.32 -25.86
CA ILE A 260 -17.32 -6.52 -26.42
C ILE A 260 -17.13 -7.98 -26.82
N ASP A 261 -17.53 -8.94 -25.99
CA ASP A 261 -17.36 -10.36 -26.30
C ASP A 261 -18.23 -10.80 -27.49
N VAL A 262 -19.44 -10.26 -27.63
CA VAL A 262 -20.34 -10.56 -28.76
C VAL A 262 -19.78 -10.00 -30.06
N MET A 263 -19.49 -8.69 -30.10
CA MET A 263 -19.08 -8.03 -31.35
C MET A 263 -17.60 -8.24 -31.68
N GLY A 264 -16.75 -8.52 -30.69
CA GLY A 264 -15.32 -8.81 -30.86
C GLY A 264 -15.01 -10.29 -31.15
N GLY A 265 -16.02 -11.18 -31.21
CA GLY A 265 -15.82 -12.60 -31.50
C GLY A 265 -15.22 -13.41 -30.35
N GLY A 266 -15.43 -12.99 -29.11
CA GLY A 266 -14.86 -13.61 -27.90
C GLY A 266 -13.52 -13.00 -27.49
N ALA A 267 -13.45 -11.68 -27.41
CA ALA A 267 -12.27 -10.90 -27.02
C ALA A 267 -11.98 -10.91 -25.50
N PHE A 268 -12.48 -11.89 -24.75
CA PHE A 268 -12.36 -11.96 -23.28
C PHE A 268 -10.91 -11.95 -22.81
N SER A 269 -10.01 -12.66 -23.52
CA SER A 269 -8.58 -12.70 -23.18
C SER A 269 -7.89 -11.38 -23.44
N ALA A 270 -8.20 -10.72 -24.56
CA ALA A 270 -7.70 -9.40 -24.90
C ALA A 270 -8.16 -8.35 -23.87
N ARG A 271 -9.42 -8.43 -23.43
CA ARG A 271 -9.99 -7.56 -22.39
C ARG A 271 -9.27 -7.73 -21.04
N VAL A 272 -9.13 -8.96 -20.55
CA VAL A 272 -8.43 -9.24 -19.28
C VAL A 272 -7.00 -8.68 -19.32
N LEU A 273 -6.26 -8.97 -20.39
CA LEU A 273 -4.89 -8.50 -20.53
C LEU A 273 -4.80 -6.98 -20.67
N SER A 274 -5.79 -6.36 -21.33
CA SER A 274 -5.82 -4.91 -21.49
C SER A 274 -5.94 -4.17 -20.15
N TYR A 275 -6.67 -4.72 -19.16
CA TYR A 275 -6.72 -4.17 -17.81
C TYR A 275 -5.37 -4.23 -17.12
N VAL A 276 -4.73 -5.41 -17.14
CA VAL A 276 -3.41 -5.63 -16.51
C VAL A 276 -2.40 -4.64 -17.09
N ILE A 277 -2.21 -4.63 -18.41
CA ILE A 277 -1.24 -3.74 -19.08
C ILE A 277 -1.55 -2.26 -18.81
N ALA A 278 -2.82 -1.84 -18.92
CA ALA A 278 -3.16 -0.44 -18.76
C ALA A 278 -2.88 0.05 -17.33
N PHE A 279 -3.30 -0.71 -16.32
CA PHE A 279 -3.10 -0.31 -14.93
C PHE A 279 -1.64 -0.44 -14.48
N ASP A 280 -0.90 -1.42 -14.98
CA ASP A 280 0.54 -1.54 -14.72
C ASP A 280 1.29 -0.30 -15.22
N VAL A 281 0.97 0.19 -16.43
CA VAL A 281 1.58 1.42 -16.97
C VAL A 281 1.19 2.65 -16.16
N ILE A 282 -0.06 2.75 -15.70
CA ILE A 282 -0.55 3.90 -14.93
C ILE A 282 0.13 4.00 -13.56
N TYR A 283 0.30 2.86 -12.87
CA TYR A 283 0.80 2.83 -11.50
C TYR A 283 2.32 2.62 -11.37
N LEU A 284 3.02 2.26 -12.44
CA LEU A 284 4.48 2.08 -12.45
C LEU A 284 5.26 3.24 -11.81
N PRO A 285 4.98 4.53 -12.11
CA PRO A 285 5.69 5.64 -11.48
C PRO A 285 5.50 5.69 -9.96
N SER A 286 4.29 5.33 -9.48
CA SER A 286 3.97 5.31 -8.06
C SER A 286 4.81 4.26 -7.32
N TRP A 287 4.90 3.04 -7.87
CA TRP A 287 5.68 1.97 -7.25
C TRP A 287 7.18 2.28 -7.19
N ILE A 288 7.73 2.95 -8.21
CA ILE A 288 9.12 3.41 -8.22
C ILE A 288 9.36 4.42 -7.08
N ILE A 289 8.47 5.42 -6.94
CA ILE A 289 8.59 6.44 -5.89
C ILE A 289 8.45 5.82 -4.51
N LEU A 290 7.47 4.93 -4.29
CA LEU A 290 7.29 4.22 -3.02
C LEU A 290 8.54 3.39 -2.67
N GLY A 291 9.16 2.73 -3.65
CA GLY A 291 10.42 2.00 -3.46
C GLY A 291 11.59 2.89 -3.02
N GLY A 292 11.66 4.12 -3.55
CA GLY A 292 12.63 5.14 -3.14
C GLY A 292 12.37 5.67 -1.72
N ILE A 293 11.10 5.86 -1.34
CA ILE A 293 10.71 6.24 0.03
C ILE A 293 11.12 5.15 1.02
N TYR A 294 10.88 3.87 0.70
CA TYR A 294 11.34 2.75 1.53
C TYR A 294 12.86 2.71 1.70
N SER A 295 13.62 2.92 0.62
CA SER A 295 15.08 2.92 0.69
C SER A 295 15.63 4.08 1.52
N SER A 296 15.03 5.26 1.43
CA SER A 296 15.54 6.46 2.11
C SER A 296 15.12 6.54 3.58
N LEU A 297 13.87 6.21 3.92
CA LEU A 297 13.35 6.34 5.28
C LEU A 297 13.53 5.06 6.12
N LEU A 298 13.20 3.89 5.56
CA LEU A 298 13.11 2.66 6.35
C LEU A 298 14.37 1.77 6.24
N LEU A 299 14.88 1.57 5.02
CA LEU A 299 15.92 0.58 4.70
C LEU A 299 17.18 1.20 4.07
N PRO A 300 17.85 2.17 4.71
CA PRO A 300 19.01 2.84 4.13
C PRO A 300 20.27 1.95 4.07
N THR A 301 20.35 0.85 4.83
CA THR A 301 21.49 -0.09 4.72
C THR A 301 21.40 -0.99 3.49
N SER A 302 20.22 -1.08 2.88
CA SER A 302 19.96 -1.92 1.72
C SER A 302 20.00 -1.11 0.44
N SER A 303 20.36 -1.75 -0.68
CA SER A 303 20.36 -1.08 -1.98
C SER A 303 18.95 -0.66 -2.40
N ALA A 304 18.79 0.57 -2.91
CA ALA A 304 17.53 1.08 -3.42
C ALA A 304 16.92 0.21 -4.53
N GLY A 305 17.74 -0.49 -5.32
CA GLY A 305 17.26 -1.38 -6.38
C GLY A 305 16.40 -2.53 -5.85
N ILE A 306 16.72 -3.09 -4.68
CA ILE A 306 15.96 -4.20 -4.07
C ILE A 306 14.57 -3.73 -3.64
N THR A 307 14.48 -2.56 -3.00
CA THR A 307 13.19 -2.03 -2.54
C THR A 307 12.31 -1.60 -3.70
N ILE A 308 12.88 -0.99 -4.74
CA ILE A 308 12.16 -0.60 -5.96
C ILE A 308 11.64 -1.83 -6.70
N LEU A 309 12.50 -2.83 -6.92
CA LEU A 309 12.10 -4.06 -7.61
C LEU A 309 10.99 -4.80 -6.86
N TRP A 310 11.09 -4.88 -5.53
CA TRP A 310 10.03 -5.45 -4.69
C TRP A 310 8.71 -4.71 -4.84
N GLN A 311 8.71 -3.37 -4.85
CA GLN A 311 7.49 -2.58 -5.03
C GLN A 311 6.86 -2.77 -6.41
N ILE A 312 7.67 -2.89 -7.45
CA ILE A 312 7.17 -3.17 -8.82
C ILE A 312 6.58 -4.57 -8.90
N LEU A 313 7.26 -5.60 -8.39
CA LEU A 313 6.78 -6.98 -8.43
C LEU A 313 5.50 -7.17 -7.62
N THR A 314 5.42 -6.58 -6.44
CA THR A 314 4.19 -6.60 -5.62
C THR A 314 3.06 -5.83 -6.29
N GLY A 315 3.36 -4.69 -6.93
CA GLY A 315 2.43 -3.92 -7.75
C GLY A 315 1.80 -4.75 -8.87
N TRP A 316 2.62 -5.38 -9.72
CA TRP A 316 2.15 -6.26 -10.81
C TRP A 316 1.38 -7.49 -10.29
N ALA A 317 1.82 -8.09 -9.19
CA ALA A 317 1.10 -9.20 -8.61
C ALA A 317 -0.28 -8.77 -8.09
N LEU A 318 -0.36 -7.57 -7.50
CA LEU A 318 -1.59 -7.00 -6.96
C LEU A 318 -2.56 -6.58 -8.07
N THR A 319 -2.10 -5.99 -9.18
CA THR A 319 -2.95 -5.66 -10.33
C THR A 319 -3.55 -6.94 -10.93
N SER A 320 -2.73 -7.96 -11.16
CA SER A 320 -3.16 -9.28 -11.59
C SER A 320 -4.18 -9.92 -10.63
N GLY A 321 -3.93 -9.87 -9.32
CA GLY A 321 -4.85 -10.36 -8.29
C GLY A 321 -6.18 -9.59 -8.25
N CYS A 322 -6.16 -8.27 -8.47
CA CYS A 322 -7.36 -7.43 -8.52
C CYS A 322 -8.24 -7.76 -9.72
N VAL A 323 -7.63 -7.97 -10.89
CA VAL A 323 -8.36 -8.38 -12.11
C VAL A 323 -9.02 -9.75 -11.89
N PHE A 324 -8.33 -10.68 -11.23
CA PHE A 324 -8.92 -11.95 -10.80
C PHE A 324 -10.09 -11.76 -9.84
N GLY A 325 -9.93 -10.99 -8.77
CA GLY A 325 -10.98 -10.72 -7.79
C GLY A 325 -12.24 -10.07 -8.39
N ALA A 326 -12.07 -9.20 -9.39
CA ALA A 326 -13.18 -8.54 -10.09
C ALA A 326 -14.06 -9.50 -10.92
N THR A 327 -13.62 -10.74 -11.17
CA THR A 327 -14.41 -11.71 -11.94
C THR A 327 -15.55 -12.37 -11.16
N PHE A 328 -15.50 -12.43 -9.82
CA PHE A 328 -16.42 -13.28 -9.06
C PHE A 328 -17.74 -12.62 -8.64
N ALA A 329 -17.82 -11.29 -8.47
CA ALA A 329 -19.02 -10.63 -7.95
C ALA A 329 -19.35 -9.31 -8.65
N ILE A 330 -20.65 -9.08 -8.91
CA ILE A 330 -21.12 -7.93 -9.71
C ILE A 330 -21.40 -6.69 -8.84
N ARG A 331 -21.91 -6.85 -7.61
CA ARG A 331 -22.53 -5.72 -6.86
C ARG A 331 -21.76 -5.21 -5.62
N TYR A 332 -20.87 -6.02 -5.04
CA TYR A 332 -20.07 -5.67 -3.84
C TYR A 332 -18.58 -6.04 -3.97
N SER A 333 -18.10 -6.25 -5.20
CA SER A 333 -16.75 -6.79 -5.43
C SER A 333 -15.63 -5.91 -4.91
N THR A 334 -15.76 -4.58 -4.99
CA THR A 334 -14.72 -3.65 -4.54
C THR A 334 -14.49 -3.72 -3.04
N ILE A 335 -15.55 -3.55 -2.25
CA ILE A 335 -15.49 -3.55 -0.79
C ILE A 335 -15.05 -4.94 -0.29
N LEU A 336 -15.63 -6.01 -0.85
CA LEU A 336 -15.27 -7.38 -0.48
C LEU A 336 -13.80 -7.69 -0.81
N ALA A 337 -13.30 -7.28 -1.99
CA ALA A 337 -11.90 -7.49 -2.37
C ALA A 337 -10.93 -6.74 -1.46
N VAL A 338 -11.26 -5.50 -1.09
CA VAL A 338 -10.44 -4.71 -0.16
C VAL A 338 -10.42 -5.36 1.23
N ILE A 339 -11.58 -5.75 1.77
CA ILE A 339 -11.66 -6.44 3.07
C ILE A 339 -10.90 -7.76 3.04
N ALA A 340 -11.02 -8.55 1.96
CA ALA A 340 -10.29 -9.80 1.80
C ALA A 340 -8.77 -9.57 1.78
N LEU A 341 -8.28 -8.58 1.03
CA LEU A 341 -6.85 -8.31 0.95
C LEU A 341 -6.26 -7.79 2.26
N ILE A 342 -6.98 -6.91 2.97
CA ILE A 342 -6.59 -6.42 4.31
C ILE A 342 -6.62 -7.58 5.31
N GLY A 343 -7.68 -8.39 5.31
CA GLY A 343 -7.83 -9.55 6.19
C GLY A 343 -6.69 -10.55 5.99
N MET A 344 -6.32 -10.83 4.73
CA MET A 344 -5.19 -11.70 4.42
C MET A 344 -3.82 -11.10 4.75
N ALA A 345 -3.65 -9.77 4.64
CA ALA A 345 -2.45 -9.08 5.13
C ALA A 345 -2.32 -9.18 6.65
N ALA A 346 -3.41 -8.92 7.37
CA ALA A 346 -3.47 -9.04 8.83
C ALA A 346 -3.24 -10.48 9.29
N PHE A 347 -3.77 -11.46 8.56
CA PHE A 347 -3.53 -12.87 8.81
C PHE A 347 -2.05 -13.23 8.60
N ALA A 348 -1.41 -12.74 7.53
CA ALA A 348 0.02 -12.94 7.32
C ALA A 348 0.86 -12.33 8.45
N GLN A 349 0.49 -11.15 8.94
CA GLN A 349 1.13 -10.53 10.09
C GLN A 349 0.95 -11.36 11.37
N LEU A 350 -0.26 -11.90 11.58
CA LEU A 350 -0.52 -12.78 12.72
C LEU A 350 0.31 -14.05 12.66
N LEU A 351 0.44 -14.67 11.48
CA LEU A 351 1.31 -15.82 11.27
C LEU A 351 2.78 -15.50 11.57
N ASP A 352 3.28 -14.34 11.11
CA ASP A 352 4.68 -13.94 11.31
C ASP A 352 5.00 -13.55 12.76
N SER A 353 3.98 -13.17 13.54
CA SER A 353 4.10 -12.85 14.96
C SER A 353 4.09 -14.07 15.91
N GLN A 354 3.73 -15.26 15.40
CA GLN A 354 3.73 -16.48 16.20
C GLN A 354 5.15 -16.86 16.64
N THR A 355 5.26 -17.49 17.80
CA THR A 355 6.54 -17.95 18.36
C THR A 355 7.11 -19.15 17.62
N GLU A 356 6.26 -19.95 16.96
CA GLU A 356 6.67 -21.09 16.16
C GLU A 356 6.94 -20.69 14.70
N PRO A 357 8.07 -21.13 14.09
CA PRO A 357 8.41 -20.72 12.75
C PRO A 357 7.49 -21.36 11.70
N ILE A 358 6.95 -20.52 10.83
CA ILE A 358 6.17 -20.98 9.68
C ILE A 358 7.06 -21.79 8.73
N THR A 359 6.58 -22.98 8.34
CA THR A 359 7.20 -23.78 7.27
C THR A 359 7.24 -23.01 5.96
N ALA A 360 8.36 -23.06 5.24
CA ALA A 360 8.53 -22.35 3.96
C ALA A 360 7.39 -22.63 2.96
N GLY A 361 6.89 -23.88 2.91
CA GLY A 361 5.76 -24.27 2.06
C GLY A 361 4.47 -23.49 2.34
N VAL A 362 4.16 -23.22 3.61
CA VAL A 362 2.96 -22.47 4.00
C VAL A 362 3.09 -21.00 3.58
N ALA A 363 4.26 -20.40 3.82
CA ALA A 363 4.53 -19.03 3.39
C ALA A 363 4.46 -18.87 1.86
N MET A 364 5.01 -19.84 1.10
CA MET A 364 4.92 -19.86 -0.36
C MET A 364 3.48 -20.03 -0.86
N ALA A 365 2.71 -20.95 -0.27
CA ALA A 365 1.32 -21.19 -0.66
C ALA A 365 0.46 -19.93 -0.50
N PHE A 366 0.54 -19.27 0.66
CA PHE A 366 -0.20 -18.02 0.89
C PHE A 366 0.32 -16.86 0.01
N SER A 367 1.62 -16.81 -0.27
CA SER A 367 2.20 -15.77 -1.14
C SER A 367 1.74 -15.90 -2.60
N ILE A 368 1.54 -17.12 -3.09
CA ILE A 368 1.01 -17.37 -4.44
C ILE A 368 -0.48 -17.01 -4.51
N MET A 369 -1.26 -17.38 -3.48
CA MET A 369 -2.71 -17.16 -3.46
C MET A 369 -3.10 -15.70 -3.18
N PHE A 370 -2.31 -14.98 -2.38
CA PHE A 370 -2.62 -13.63 -1.94
C PHE A 370 -1.35 -12.75 -1.98
N PRO A 371 -1.23 -11.85 -2.97
CA PRO A 371 -0.12 -10.90 -3.05
C PRO A 371 0.05 -10.04 -1.79
N SER A 372 -1.04 -9.79 -1.05
CA SER A 372 -1.01 -9.06 0.22
C SER A 372 -0.20 -9.78 1.31
N CYS A 373 -0.28 -11.11 1.39
CA CYS A 373 0.54 -11.89 2.31
C CYS A 373 2.02 -11.81 1.95
N SER A 374 2.35 -11.92 0.66
CA SER A 374 3.73 -11.82 0.18
C SER A 374 4.35 -10.45 0.48
N TYR A 375 3.57 -9.37 0.33
CA TYR A 375 3.99 -8.02 0.70
C TYR A 375 4.45 -7.94 2.16
N VAL A 376 3.62 -8.45 3.09
CA VAL A 376 3.92 -8.46 4.53
C VAL A 376 5.15 -9.30 4.84
N PHE A 377 5.24 -10.53 4.31
CA PHE A 377 6.38 -11.42 4.56
C PHE A 377 7.71 -10.86 4.06
N VAL A 378 7.72 -10.26 2.86
CA VAL A 378 8.94 -9.66 2.31
C VAL A 378 9.33 -8.40 3.09
N LEU A 379 8.37 -7.54 3.45
CA LEU A 379 8.64 -6.35 4.26
C LEU A 379 9.22 -6.73 5.63
N ASN A 380 8.64 -7.73 6.31
CA ASN A 380 9.14 -8.21 7.61
C ASN A 380 10.53 -8.84 7.48
N SER A 381 10.78 -9.58 6.39
CA SER A 381 12.11 -10.15 6.12
C SER A 381 13.17 -9.06 5.93
N MET A 382 12.88 -8.02 5.13
CA MET A 382 13.80 -6.88 4.94
C MET A 382 13.99 -6.06 6.23
N ALA A 383 12.93 -5.88 7.01
CA ALA A 383 12.97 -5.21 8.30
C ALA A 383 13.91 -5.94 9.28
N ARG A 384 13.90 -7.28 9.31
CA ARG A 384 14.84 -8.07 10.13
C ARG A 384 16.31 -7.87 9.75
N TYR A 385 16.63 -7.76 8.46
CA TYR A 385 17.99 -7.44 8.00
C TYR A 385 18.47 -6.08 8.52
N GLU A 386 17.64 -5.05 8.38
CA GLU A 386 17.96 -3.70 8.84
C GLU A 386 18.05 -3.65 10.38
N LYS A 387 17.20 -4.40 11.11
CA LYS A 387 17.31 -4.56 12.57
C LYS A 387 18.66 -5.15 12.98
N ALA A 388 19.14 -6.15 12.24
CA ALA A 388 20.46 -6.74 12.45
C ALA A 388 21.63 -5.85 11.97
N GLY A 389 21.33 -4.73 11.29
CA GLY A 389 22.35 -3.84 10.72
C GLY A 389 23.09 -4.43 9.52
N LYS A 390 22.52 -5.44 8.86
CA LYS A 390 23.08 -6.06 7.65
C LYS A 390 22.28 -5.62 6.42
N ALA A 391 22.97 -5.39 5.31
CA ALA A 391 22.28 -5.16 4.05
C ALA A 391 21.39 -6.36 3.67
N THR A 392 20.24 -6.10 3.07
CA THR A 392 19.31 -7.15 2.63
C THR A 392 19.99 -8.07 1.62
N ASN A 393 20.02 -9.37 1.93
CA ASN A 393 20.46 -10.40 0.99
C ASN A 393 19.27 -11.29 0.61
N ILE A 394 19.09 -11.47 -0.70
CA ILE A 394 17.93 -12.14 -1.29
C ILE A 394 18.00 -13.66 -1.11
N TYR A 395 19.21 -14.22 -1.03
CA TYR A 395 19.45 -15.67 -1.03
C TYR A 395 19.62 -16.27 0.37
N THR A 396 19.87 -15.44 1.37
CA THR A 396 20.06 -15.89 2.74
C THR A 396 18.77 -15.74 3.55
N ILE A 397 18.63 -16.59 4.56
CA ILE A 397 17.53 -16.51 5.53
C ILE A 397 17.70 -15.23 6.35
N PRO A 398 16.63 -14.47 6.61
CA PRO A 398 16.71 -13.24 7.39
C PRO A 398 17.26 -13.52 8.80
N PRO A 399 18.21 -12.71 9.30
CA PRO A 399 18.76 -12.90 10.63
C PRO A 399 17.71 -12.56 11.69
N SER A 400 17.49 -13.49 12.62
CA SER A 400 16.57 -13.32 13.75
C SER A 400 17.32 -13.56 15.07
N PRO A 401 17.38 -12.57 15.98
CA PRO A 401 17.96 -12.77 17.29
C PRO A 401 17.06 -13.69 18.13
N GLY A 402 17.55 -14.86 18.51
CA GLY A 402 16.95 -15.76 19.50
C GLY A 402 16.04 -16.88 18.98
N PHE A 403 15.61 -16.86 17.72
CA PHE A 403 14.75 -17.89 17.12
C PHE A 403 15.12 -18.08 15.65
N GLU A 404 15.08 -19.29 15.08
CA GLU A 404 15.20 -19.48 13.62
C GLU A 404 13.88 -19.11 12.95
N VAL A 405 13.66 -17.82 12.68
CA VAL A 405 12.39 -17.34 12.12
C VAL A 405 12.46 -17.44 10.59
N GLN A 406 11.56 -18.24 10.02
CA GLN A 406 11.20 -18.28 8.59
C GLN A 406 12.24 -18.93 7.63
N LYS A 407 11.99 -20.17 7.20
CA LYS A 407 12.83 -20.88 6.21
C LYS A 407 12.67 -20.39 4.76
N ALA A 408 11.78 -19.43 4.48
CA ALA A 408 11.58 -18.89 3.13
C ALA A 408 12.51 -17.69 2.89
N THR A 409 13.34 -17.78 1.86
CA THR A 409 14.22 -16.67 1.44
C THR A 409 13.43 -15.61 0.67
N ILE A 410 13.93 -14.37 0.63
CA ILE A 410 13.27 -13.29 -0.14
C ILE A 410 13.18 -13.69 -1.62
N GLY A 411 14.19 -14.38 -2.14
CA GLY A 411 14.20 -14.87 -3.53
C GLY A 411 13.08 -15.86 -3.84
N THR A 412 12.74 -16.79 -2.94
CA THR A 412 11.63 -17.73 -3.18
C THR A 412 10.27 -17.03 -3.12
N LEU A 413 10.11 -16.03 -2.23
CA LEU A 413 8.91 -15.20 -2.18
C LEU A 413 8.74 -14.35 -3.45
N TRP A 414 9.83 -13.80 -3.99
CA TRP A 414 9.81 -13.09 -5.27
C TRP A 414 9.47 -14.00 -6.45
N LEU A 415 9.98 -15.24 -6.46
CA LEU A 415 9.60 -16.23 -7.46
C LEU A 415 8.10 -16.57 -7.38
N CYS A 416 7.54 -16.66 -6.17
CA CYS A 416 6.09 -16.82 -5.97
C CYS A 416 5.30 -15.61 -6.50
N LEU A 417 5.80 -14.38 -6.33
CA LEU A 417 5.20 -13.18 -6.92
C LEU A 417 5.24 -13.21 -8.45
N CYS A 418 6.38 -13.58 -9.05
CA CYS A 418 6.50 -13.74 -10.50
C CYS A 418 5.50 -14.77 -11.04
N LEU A 419 5.30 -15.87 -10.32
CA LEU A 419 4.31 -16.88 -10.66
C LEU A 419 2.88 -16.35 -10.56
N SER A 420 2.57 -15.56 -9.52
CA SER A 420 1.22 -15.01 -9.33
C SER A 420 0.87 -13.95 -10.38
N ILE A 421 1.84 -13.15 -10.85
CA ILE A 421 1.68 -12.18 -11.95
C ILE A 421 1.12 -12.85 -13.21
N VAL A 422 1.58 -14.06 -13.52
CA VAL A 422 1.15 -14.82 -14.72
C VAL A 422 -0.05 -15.72 -14.43
N ALA A 423 -0.09 -16.37 -13.26
CA ALA A 423 -1.12 -17.33 -12.92
C ALA A 423 -2.50 -16.67 -12.81
N PHE A 424 -2.62 -15.51 -12.16
CA PHE A 424 -3.91 -14.85 -11.98
C PHE A 424 -4.59 -14.50 -13.32
N PRO A 425 -3.96 -13.78 -14.28
CA PRO A 425 -4.58 -13.52 -15.56
C PRO A 425 -4.98 -14.78 -16.33
N LEU A 426 -4.17 -15.86 -16.28
CA LEU A 426 -4.51 -17.12 -16.94
C LEU A 426 -5.76 -17.77 -16.34
N VAL A 427 -5.86 -17.81 -15.01
CA VAL A 427 -7.04 -18.33 -14.31
C VAL A 427 -8.25 -17.44 -14.59
N THR A 428 -8.09 -16.11 -14.58
CA THR A 428 -9.15 -15.15 -14.96
C THR A 428 -9.66 -15.42 -16.37
N ILE A 429 -8.77 -15.62 -17.35
CA ILE A 429 -9.14 -15.94 -18.73
C ILE A 429 -9.91 -17.26 -18.80
N ALA A 430 -9.51 -18.27 -18.02
CA ALA A 430 -10.23 -19.54 -17.94
C ALA A 430 -11.64 -19.34 -17.34
N ILE A 431 -11.77 -18.63 -16.21
CA ILE A 431 -13.05 -18.35 -15.56
C ILE A 431 -13.97 -17.56 -16.49
N GLU A 432 -13.45 -16.49 -17.10
CA GLU A 432 -14.20 -15.68 -18.07
C GLU A 432 -14.70 -16.56 -19.22
N ARG A 433 -13.86 -17.45 -19.76
CA ARG A 433 -14.27 -18.37 -20.82
C ARG A 433 -15.41 -19.32 -20.42
N PHE A 434 -15.39 -19.85 -19.20
CA PHE A 434 -16.34 -20.88 -18.75
C PHE A 434 -17.64 -20.31 -18.16
N VAL A 435 -17.54 -19.22 -17.39
CA VAL A 435 -18.66 -18.72 -16.58
C VAL A 435 -19.36 -17.53 -17.25
N HIS A 436 -18.61 -16.66 -17.91
CA HIS A 436 -19.11 -15.35 -18.36
C HIS A 436 -19.03 -15.12 -19.87
N GLY A 437 -18.29 -15.97 -20.55
CA GLY A 437 -18.04 -15.90 -21.97
C GLY A 437 -19.30 -16.15 -22.78
N VAL A 438 -19.31 -15.56 -23.96
CA VAL A 438 -20.36 -15.72 -24.95
C VAL A 438 -20.45 -17.20 -25.37
N SER A 439 -21.59 -17.84 -25.09
CA SER A 439 -21.79 -19.28 -25.25
C SER A 439 -21.65 -19.69 -26.70
N ARG A 440 -20.66 -20.51 -27.04
CA ARG A 440 -20.52 -21.13 -28.37
C ARG A 440 -21.34 -22.41 -28.53
N ARG A 441 -21.92 -22.92 -27.44
CA ARG A 441 -22.72 -24.15 -27.45
C ARG A 441 -23.90 -24.01 -28.42
N GLY A 442 -23.99 -24.91 -29.40
CA GLY A 442 -25.02 -24.90 -30.43
C GLY A 442 -24.81 -23.87 -31.56
N ARG A 443 -23.75 -23.06 -31.54
CA ARG A 443 -23.48 -22.04 -32.58
C ARG A 443 -22.28 -22.40 -33.44
N GLN A 444 -22.48 -22.38 -34.75
CA GLN A 444 -21.45 -22.70 -35.74
C GLN A 444 -21.18 -21.47 -36.63
N PHE A 445 -19.94 -21.01 -36.63
CA PHE A 445 -19.48 -19.92 -37.50
C PHE A 445 -18.75 -20.51 -38.70
N LYS A 446 -19.36 -20.44 -39.88
CA LYS A 446 -18.74 -20.89 -41.14
C LYS A 446 -17.92 -19.74 -41.73
N THR A 447 -16.62 -19.97 -41.94
CA THR A 447 -15.69 -19.00 -42.53
C THR A 447 -14.95 -19.61 -43.72
N GLY A 448 -14.83 -18.87 -44.83
CA GLY A 448 -14.13 -19.29 -46.05
C GLY A 448 -15.01 -19.31 -47.31
N PRO A 449 -14.49 -19.75 -48.47
CA PRO A 449 -15.17 -19.64 -49.77
C PRO A 449 -16.50 -20.40 -49.86
N LYS A 450 -16.67 -21.47 -49.06
CA LYS A 450 -17.96 -22.18 -48.93
C LYS A 450 -19.06 -21.34 -48.25
N ALA A 451 -18.71 -20.38 -47.38
CA ALA A 451 -19.66 -19.45 -46.77
C ALA A 451 -20.06 -18.33 -47.73
N ASP A 452 -19.16 -17.92 -48.64
CA ASP A 452 -19.46 -16.92 -49.67
C ASP A 452 -20.44 -17.46 -50.72
N ASN A 453 -20.30 -18.73 -51.11
CA ASN A 453 -21.17 -19.40 -52.10
C ASN A 453 -22.59 -19.72 -51.59
N THR A 454 -22.87 -19.61 -50.29
CA THR A 454 -24.21 -19.87 -49.75
C THR A 454 -24.99 -18.55 -49.67
N SER A 455 -26.23 -18.50 -50.18
CA SER A 455 -27.12 -17.33 -50.09
C SER A 455 -27.62 -17.04 -48.67
N LEU A 456 -27.53 -18.02 -47.77
CA LEU A 456 -27.96 -17.93 -46.38
C LEU A 456 -26.95 -17.13 -45.54
N ALA A 457 -27.43 -16.19 -44.72
CA ALA A 457 -26.63 -15.46 -43.75
C ALA A 457 -26.69 -16.11 -42.35
N VAL A 458 -27.91 -16.44 -41.90
CA VAL A 458 -28.17 -17.06 -40.60
C VAL A 458 -29.21 -18.15 -40.74
N GLN A 459 -28.98 -19.30 -40.13
CA GLN A 459 -29.90 -20.42 -40.07
C GLN A 459 -30.09 -20.85 -38.62
N VAL A 460 -31.32 -20.82 -38.13
CA VAL A 460 -31.73 -21.24 -36.79
C VAL A 460 -32.54 -22.52 -36.95
N ILE A 461 -32.14 -23.60 -36.27
CA ILE A 461 -32.71 -24.94 -36.43
C ILE A 461 -33.14 -25.47 -35.06
N GLY A 462 -34.44 -25.62 -34.85
CA GLY A 462 -35.03 -26.26 -33.67
C GLY A 462 -34.62 -25.64 -32.34
N VAL A 463 -34.34 -24.33 -32.31
CA VAL A 463 -33.76 -23.69 -31.13
C VAL A 463 -34.76 -23.62 -30.00
N THR A 464 -34.37 -24.17 -28.85
CA THR A 464 -35.19 -24.22 -27.63
C THR A 464 -34.43 -23.62 -26.47
N LYS A 465 -35.13 -22.83 -25.64
CA LYS A 465 -34.61 -22.26 -24.40
C LYS A 465 -35.60 -22.46 -23.26
N THR A 466 -35.15 -23.18 -22.24
CA THR A 466 -35.94 -23.50 -21.06
C THR A 466 -35.26 -22.99 -19.81
N TYR A 467 -35.97 -22.18 -19.02
CA TYR A 467 -35.51 -21.70 -17.72
C TYR A 467 -36.01 -22.62 -16.62
N LYS A 468 -35.07 -23.24 -15.90
CA LYS A 468 -35.35 -24.06 -14.71
C LYS A 468 -35.19 -23.19 -13.46
N ALA A 469 -36.03 -23.43 -12.44
CA ALA A 469 -35.90 -22.73 -11.16
C ALA A 469 -34.63 -23.15 -10.41
N ASN A 470 -33.99 -22.20 -9.71
CA ASN A 470 -32.80 -22.48 -8.89
C ASN A 470 -33.10 -23.54 -7.82
N ILE A 471 -32.14 -24.43 -7.59
CA ILE A 471 -32.22 -25.55 -6.63
C ILE A 471 -32.61 -25.06 -5.23
N TRP A 472 -32.03 -23.95 -4.77
CA TRP A 472 -32.37 -23.30 -3.49
C TRP A 472 -33.84 -22.85 -3.40
N LYS A 473 -34.39 -22.29 -4.48
CA LYS A 473 -35.81 -21.91 -4.54
C LYS A 473 -36.75 -23.11 -4.68
N ARG A 474 -36.25 -24.24 -5.19
CA ARG A 474 -36.97 -25.52 -5.25
C ARG A 474 -37.00 -26.24 -3.89
N MET A 475 -36.09 -25.90 -2.98
CA MET A 475 -35.98 -26.46 -1.64
C MET A 475 -36.78 -25.66 -0.60
N CYS A 476 -36.73 -24.31 -0.63
CA CYS A 476 -37.49 -23.46 0.32
C CYS A 476 -39.01 -23.41 0.08
N CYS A 477 -39.48 -23.80 -1.11
CA CYS A 477 -40.90 -23.82 -1.41
C CYS A 477 -41.23 -25.21 -1.95
N PHE A 478 -42.01 -26.01 -1.21
CA PHE A 478 -42.53 -27.34 -1.58
C PHE A 478 -43.45 -27.35 -2.84
N GLY A 479 -43.35 -26.34 -3.70
CA GLY A 479 -44.04 -26.25 -4.99
C GLY A 479 -43.08 -26.56 -6.14
N LYS A 480 -43.37 -27.63 -6.90
CA LYS A 480 -42.74 -27.91 -8.20
C LYS A 480 -43.10 -26.80 -9.19
N ARG A 481 -42.37 -25.67 -9.20
CA ARG A 481 -42.53 -24.66 -10.25
C ARG A 481 -42.13 -25.27 -11.60
N ARG A 482 -43.08 -25.29 -12.54
CA ARG A 482 -42.87 -25.82 -13.88
C ARG A 482 -41.78 -25.01 -14.59
N PRO A 483 -40.88 -25.66 -15.37
CA PRO A 483 -39.89 -24.96 -16.15
C PRO A 483 -40.58 -24.05 -17.18
N VAL A 484 -40.08 -22.83 -17.33
CA VAL A 484 -40.63 -21.87 -18.29
C VAL A 484 -39.89 -22.02 -19.61
N ILE A 485 -40.62 -22.44 -20.65
CA ILE A 485 -40.09 -22.53 -22.01
C ILE A 485 -40.25 -21.14 -22.64
N ALA A 486 -39.13 -20.46 -22.88
CA ALA A 486 -39.13 -19.11 -23.44
C ALA A 486 -39.08 -19.11 -24.98
N VAL A 487 -38.45 -20.14 -25.56
CA VAL A 487 -38.41 -20.39 -27.02
C VAL A 487 -38.56 -21.89 -27.19
N ASN A 488 -39.48 -22.32 -28.06
CA ASN A 488 -39.78 -23.74 -28.29
C ASN A 488 -39.54 -24.10 -29.76
N ALA A 489 -38.53 -24.92 -30.04
CA ALA A 489 -38.21 -25.48 -31.36
C ALA A 489 -38.25 -24.49 -32.54
N MET A 490 -37.81 -23.24 -32.31
CA MET A 490 -37.88 -22.17 -33.32
C MET A 490 -36.91 -22.47 -34.47
N THR A 491 -37.42 -22.45 -35.70
CA THR A 491 -36.65 -22.68 -36.93
C THR A 491 -36.94 -21.58 -37.92
N PHE A 492 -35.89 -20.89 -38.39
CA PHE A 492 -36.00 -19.91 -39.47
C PHE A 492 -34.64 -19.73 -40.16
N SER A 493 -34.65 -19.16 -41.35
CA SER A 493 -33.44 -18.82 -42.08
C SER A 493 -33.55 -17.43 -42.69
N SER A 494 -32.43 -16.73 -42.79
CA SER A 494 -32.32 -15.40 -43.35
C SER A 494 -31.26 -15.42 -44.44
N ASN A 495 -31.60 -14.92 -45.62
CA ASN A 495 -30.65 -14.76 -46.72
C ASN A 495 -29.74 -13.54 -46.48
N LYS A 496 -28.60 -13.51 -47.18
CA LYS A 496 -27.75 -12.31 -47.28
C LYS A 496 -28.58 -11.17 -47.88
N GLN A 497 -28.35 -9.95 -47.39
CA GLN A 497 -29.07 -8.74 -47.81
C GLN A 497 -30.60 -8.75 -47.54
N GLN A 498 -31.11 -9.73 -46.79
CA GLN A 498 -32.50 -9.76 -46.37
C GLN A 498 -32.67 -9.07 -45.01
N VAL A 499 -33.71 -8.25 -44.88
CA VAL A 499 -34.15 -7.71 -43.59
C VAL A 499 -35.22 -8.64 -43.02
N LEU A 500 -34.92 -9.31 -41.90
CA LEU A 500 -35.85 -10.18 -41.20
C LEU A 500 -36.38 -9.47 -39.94
N CYS A 501 -37.70 -9.35 -39.83
CA CYS A 501 -38.37 -8.72 -38.69
C CYS A 501 -39.02 -9.78 -37.80
N LEU A 502 -38.61 -9.85 -36.52
CA LEU A 502 -39.24 -10.70 -35.51
C LEU A 502 -40.25 -9.89 -34.67
N LEU A 503 -41.54 -10.11 -34.91
CA LEU A 503 -42.64 -9.40 -34.26
C LEU A 503 -43.35 -10.29 -33.22
N GLY A 504 -43.93 -9.68 -32.18
CA GLY A 504 -44.64 -10.39 -31.12
C GLY A 504 -44.88 -9.53 -29.88
N THR A 505 -45.74 -9.98 -28.97
CA THR A 505 -46.09 -9.28 -27.72
C THR A 505 -44.93 -9.26 -26.70
N ASN A 506 -44.98 -8.36 -25.73
CA ASN A 506 -43.99 -8.36 -24.64
C ASN A 506 -44.04 -9.70 -23.89
N GLY A 507 -42.87 -10.31 -23.64
CA GLY A 507 -42.78 -11.65 -23.04
C GLY A 507 -42.82 -12.81 -24.05
N SER A 508 -43.04 -12.58 -25.35
CA SER A 508 -43.08 -13.63 -26.37
C SER A 508 -41.72 -14.27 -26.72
N GLY A 509 -40.65 -13.90 -26.02
CA GLY A 509 -39.31 -14.46 -26.24
C GLY A 509 -38.42 -13.73 -27.26
N LYS A 510 -38.84 -12.59 -27.85
CA LYS A 510 -38.05 -11.84 -28.87
C LYS A 510 -36.61 -11.54 -28.43
N THR A 511 -36.45 -10.89 -27.28
CA THR A 511 -35.13 -10.56 -26.73
C THR A 511 -34.34 -11.82 -26.41
N THR A 512 -35.00 -12.86 -25.90
CA THR A 512 -34.39 -14.18 -25.66
C THR A 512 -33.85 -14.78 -26.95
N THR A 513 -34.61 -14.76 -28.05
CA THR A 513 -34.16 -15.23 -29.36
C THR A 513 -32.93 -14.46 -29.84
N MET A 514 -32.91 -13.13 -29.71
CA MET A 514 -31.74 -12.31 -30.06
C MET A 514 -30.52 -12.61 -29.17
N ASP A 515 -30.72 -12.81 -27.87
CA ASP A 515 -29.66 -13.20 -26.92
C ASP A 515 -29.10 -14.60 -27.21
N LEU A 516 -29.91 -15.52 -27.75
CA LEU A 516 -29.46 -16.85 -28.18
C LEU A 516 -28.62 -16.77 -29.46
N ILE A 517 -29.02 -15.96 -30.44
CA ILE A 517 -28.27 -15.76 -31.70
C ILE A 517 -26.91 -15.12 -31.41
N THR A 518 -26.91 -14.05 -30.61
CA THR A 518 -25.69 -13.34 -30.20
C THR A 518 -24.86 -14.13 -29.20
N GLY A 519 -25.45 -15.13 -28.54
CA GLY A 519 -24.80 -16.02 -27.60
C GLY A 519 -24.55 -15.44 -26.22
N ARG A 520 -25.24 -14.35 -25.89
CA ARG A 520 -25.35 -13.84 -24.51
C ARG A 520 -26.01 -14.86 -23.59
N GLN A 521 -26.84 -15.74 -24.16
CA GLN A 521 -27.38 -16.90 -23.49
C GLN A 521 -27.04 -18.20 -24.24
N SER A 522 -26.87 -19.29 -23.49
CA SER A 522 -26.68 -20.63 -24.05
C SER A 522 -27.99 -21.25 -24.52
N LEU A 523 -27.95 -22.01 -25.61
CA LEU A 523 -29.07 -22.82 -26.07
C LEU A 523 -29.33 -23.99 -25.12
N THR A 524 -30.60 -24.36 -24.93
CA THR A 524 -30.97 -25.63 -24.26
C THR A 524 -30.93 -26.78 -25.25
N ASP A 525 -31.48 -26.55 -26.45
CA ASP A 525 -31.47 -27.50 -27.57
C ASP A 525 -31.48 -26.77 -28.92
N GLY A 526 -31.15 -27.48 -30.00
CA GLY A 526 -31.07 -26.96 -31.37
C GLY A 526 -29.71 -26.38 -31.75
N SER A 527 -29.65 -25.75 -32.93
CA SER A 527 -28.41 -25.16 -33.46
C SER A 527 -28.63 -23.87 -34.25
N ILE A 528 -27.61 -23.01 -34.26
CA ILE A 528 -27.58 -21.76 -35.03
C ILE A 528 -26.31 -21.76 -35.89
N GLN A 529 -26.47 -21.59 -37.19
CA GLN A 529 -25.37 -21.46 -38.14
C GLN A 529 -25.31 -20.02 -38.64
N ILE A 530 -24.13 -19.40 -38.56
CA ILE A 530 -23.88 -18.03 -39.01
C ILE A 530 -22.76 -18.10 -40.04
N ASN A 531 -23.05 -17.65 -41.26
CA ASN A 531 -22.10 -17.63 -42.39
C ASN A 531 -21.28 -16.35 -42.39
N ALA A 532 -20.66 -16.04 -41.25
CA ALA A 532 -19.77 -14.89 -41.08
C ALA A 532 -18.75 -15.17 -39.95
N PRO A 533 -17.58 -14.50 -39.95
CA PRO A 533 -16.69 -14.48 -38.80
C PRO A 533 -17.39 -13.92 -37.56
N ALA A 534 -17.12 -14.46 -36.39
CA ALA A 534 -17.75 -14.00 -35.15
C ALA A 534 -17.47 -12.51 -34.83
N SER A 535 -16.32 -11.98 -35.26
CA SER A 535 -15.96 -10.56 -35.09
C SER A 535 -16.69 -9.60 -36.04
N LYS A 536 -17.47 -10.12 -37.00
CA LYS A 536 -18.26 -9.31 -37.93
C LYS A 536 -19.73 -9.20 -37.54
N ILE A 537 -20.16 -9.80 -36.43
CA ILE A 537 -21.53 -9.64 -35.95
C ILE A 537 -21.71 -8.25 -35.34
N GLY A 538 -22.62 -7.47 -35.92
CA GLY A 538 -23.16 -6.27 -35.29
C GLY A 538 -24.29 -6.63 -34.33
N PHE A 539 -24.23 -6.16 -33.08
CA PHE A 539 -25.33 -6.27 -32.14
C PHE A 539 -25.66 -4.93 -31.48
N CYS A 540 -26.94 -4.55 -31.51
CA CYS A 540 -27.46 -3.35 -30.85
C CYS A 540 -28.43 -3.74 -29.72
N PRO A 541 -27.95 -3.87 -28.47
CA PRO A 541 -28.76 -4.19 -27.29
C PRO A 541 -29.98 -3.27 -27.12
N GLN A 542 -31.02 -3.69 -26.39
CA GLN A 542 -32.20 -2.86 -26.15
C GLN A 542 -31.87 -1.57 -25.36
N ARG A 543 -30.95 -1.65 -24.40
CA ARG A 543 -30.43 -0.49 -23.66
C ARG A 543 -29.20 0.07 -24.37
N ASN A 544 -29.01 1.39 -24.28
CA ASN A 544 -27.80 2.03 -24.77
C ASN A 544 -26.64 1.67 -23.83
N ILE A 545 -25.67 0.90 -24.34
CA ILE A 545 -24.47 0.48 -23.60
C ILE A 545 -23.28 1.17 -24.25
N GLN A 546 -22.72 2.18 -23.58
CA GLN A 546 -21.71 3.08 -24.12
C GLN A 546 -20.70 3.49 -23.02
N TRP A 547 -19.58 4.05 -23.47
CA TRP A 547 -18.57 4.69 -22.64
C TRP A 547 -18.85 6.18 -22.73
N ASP A 548 -19.42 6.76 -21.68
CA ASP A 548 -19.95 8.12 -21.68
C ASP A 548 -18.83 9.19 -21.81
N GLU A 549 -17.60 8.85 -21.41
CA GLU A 549 -16.44 9.75 -21.40
C GLU A 549 -15.75 9.91 -22.76
N LEU A 550 -16.04 8.99 -23.70
CA LEU A 550 -15.47 9.00 -25.04
C LEU A 550 -16.31 9.88 -25.99
N THR A 551 -15.65 10.46 -26.98
CA THR A 551 -16.33 11.14 -28.08
C THR A 551 -16.94 10.13 -29.06
N VAL A 552 -17.92 10.55 -29.87
CA VAL A 552 -18.55 9.67 -30.88
C VAL A 552 -17.50 9.04 -31.81
N LEU A 553 -16.56 9.84 -32.31
CA LEU A 553 -15.50 9.35 -33.20
C LEU A 553 -14.52 8.39 -32.50
N GLU A 554 -14.11 8.69 -31.27
CA GLU A 554 -13.26 7.79 -30.47
C GLU A 554 -13.96 6.45 -30.23
N HIS A 555 -15.25 6.50 -29.89
CA HIS A 555 -16.07 5.33 -29.61
C HIS A 555 -16.16 4.42 -30.85
N VAL A 556 -16.47 5.00 -32.02
CA VAL A 556 -16.50 4.31 -33.32
C VAL A 556 -15.14 3.75 -33.71
N SER A 557 -14.06 4.50 -33.49
CA SER A 557 -12.68 4.07 -33.77
C SER A 557 -12.25 2.87 -32.92
N ILE A 558 -12.60 2.85 -31.64
CA ILE A 558 -12.30 1.72 -30.75
C ILE A 558 -13.04 0.47 -31.20
N TRP A 559 -14.32 0.58 -31.57
CA TRP A 559 -15.08 -0.55 -32.11
C TRP A 559 -14.53 -1.06 -33.44
N ASP A 560 -14.00 -0.19 -34.30
CA ASP A 560 -13.34 -0.61 -35.54
C ASP A 560 -12.14 -1.49 -35.25
N MET A 561 -11.27 -1.06 -34.32
CA MET A 561 -10.12 -1.85 -33.92
C MET A 561 -10.52 -3.18 -33.26
N ILE A 562 -11.58 -3.21 -32.44
CA ILE A 562 -12.09 -4.45 -31.82
C ILE A 562 -12.58 -5.45 -32.87
N LYS A 563 -13.19 -4.96 -33.96
CA LYS A 563 -13.77 -5.80 -35.02
C LYS A 563 -12.81 -6.16 -36.15
N GLY A 564 -11.59 -5.60 -36.17
CA GLY A 564 -10.54 -5.97 -37.13
C GLY A 564 -9.71 -4.82 -37.68
N GLY A 565 -10.13 -3.56 -37.52
CA GLY A 565 -9.30 -2.37 -37.71
C GLY A 565 -8.81 -2.16 -39.14
N THR A 566 -9.71 -2.15 -40.12
CA THR A 566 -9.36 -1.89 -41.54
C THR A 566 -9.89 -0.55 -42.05
N SER A 567 -10.65 0.19 -41.25
CA SER A 567 -11.26 1.44 -41.70
C SER A 567 -10.30 2.60 -41.54
N THR A 568 -10.18 3.42 -42.58
CA THR A 568 -9.49 4.72 -42.47
C THR A 568 -10.33 5.69 -41.64
N ARG A 569 -9.68 6.69 -41.03
CA ARG A 569 -10.37 7.73 -40.26
C ARG A 569 -11.49 8.40 -41.07
N ALA A 570 -11.23 8.76 -42.33
CA ALA A 570 -12.21 9.33 -43.23
C ALA A 570 -13.45 8.42 -43.45
N ARG A 571 -13.26 7.09 -43.47
CA ARG A 571 -14.38 6.15 -43.57
C ARG A 571 -15.23 6.12 -42.30
N LEU A 572 -14.59 6.23 -41.13
CA LEU A 572 -15.28 6.30 -39.85
C LEU A 572 -16.06 7.61 -39.70
N GLU A 573 -15.48 8.73 -40.14
CA GLU A 573 -16.16 10.04 -40.15
C GLU A 573 -17.39 10.01 -41.06
N ARG A 574 -17.28 9.49 -42.28
CA ARG A 574 -18.43 9.28 -43.18
C ARG A 574 -19.50 8.37 -42.59
N LEU A 575 -19.13 7.33 -41.85
CA LEU A 575 -20.10 6.47 -41.18
C LEU A 575 -20.87 7.24 -40.09
N VAL A 576 -20.17 8.04 -39.30
CA VAL A 576 -20.80 8.90 -38.28
C VAL A 576 -21.73 9.93 -38.93
N GLU A 577 -21.33 10.51 -40.06
CA GLU A 577 -22.17 11.41 -40.86
C GLU A 577 -23.43 10.71 -41.39
N SER A 578 -23.29 9.50 -41.93
CA SER A 578 -24.43 8.70 -42.41
C SER A 578 -25.43 8.33 -41.30
N CYS A 579 -24.98 8.31 -40.05
CA CYS A 579 -25.82 8.10 -38.88
C CYS A 579 -26.43 9.41 -38.33
N ASP A 580 -26.29 10.52 -39.04
CA ASP A 580 -26.80 11.85 -38.66
C ASP A 580 -26.26 12.32 -37.29
N LEU A 581 -24.93 12.22 -37.15
CA LEU A 581 -24.16 12.61 -35.97
C LEU A 581 -22.99 13.55 -36.28
N SER A 582 -22.96 14.15 -37.49
CA SER A 582 -21.87 15.04 -37.96
C SER A 582 -21.56 16.16 -36.97
N LEU A 583 -22.58 16.93 -36.54
CA LEU A 583 -22.45 18.06 -35.61
C LEU A 583 -22.01 17.65 -34.19
N LYS A 584 -22.12 16.36 -33.84
CA LYS A 584 -21.82 15.81 -32.50
C LYS A 584 -20.65 14.83 -32.51
N MET A 585 -19.91 14.76 -33.62
CA MET A 585 -18.80 13.81 -33.82
C MET A 585 -17.71 13.89 -32.73
N HIS A 586 -17.41 15.11 -32.27
CA HIS A 586 -16.42 15.37 -31.21
C HIS A 586 -17.05 15.59 -29.83
N SER A 587 -18.38 15.48 -29.71
CA SER A 587 -19.07 15.57 -28.42
C SER A 587 -18.91 14.26 -27.64
N ARG A 588 -18.80 14.36 -26.31
CA ARG A 588 -18.78 13.18 -25.43
C ARG A 588 -20.13 12.50 -25.45
N VAL A 589 -20.13 11.17 -25.57
CA VAL A 589 -21.34 10.36 -25.67
C VAL A 589 -22.28 10.56 -24.47
N GLY A 590 -21.73 10.81 -23.27
CA GLY A 590 -22.50 11.12 -22.07
C GLY A 590 -23.43 12.32 -22.19
N THR A 591 -23.10 13.31 -23.04
CA THR A 591 -23.86 14.56 -23.23
C THR A 591 -24.98 14.46 -24.27
N LEU A 592 -25.09 13.32 -24.96
CA LEU A 592 -26.03 13.11 -26.05
C LEU A 592 -27.42 12.75 -25.53
N SER A 593 -28.46 13.10 -26.31
CA SER A 593 -29.84 12.65 -26.05
C SER A 593 -29.96 11.13 -26.20
N GLY A 594 -30.98 10.52 -25.60
CA GLY A 594 -31.20 9.07 -25.70
C GLY A 594 -31.28 8.55 -27.14
N GLY A 595 -31.88 9.33 -28.05
CA GLY A 595 -31.93 9.01 -29.49
C GLY A 595 -30.58 9.16 -30.20
N GLN A 596 -29.79 10.17 -29.84
CA GLN A 596 -28.42 10.32 -30.36
C GLN A 596 -27.51 9.20 -29.85
N LYS A 597 -27.61 8.82 -28.57
CA LYS A 597 -26.93 7.63 -28.04
C LYS A 597 -27.34 6.38 -28.83
N ARG A 598 -28.62 6.23 -29.18
CA ARG A 598 -29.07 5.10 -30.03
C ARG A 598 -28.40 5.09 -31.40
N LYS A 599 -28.28 6.26 -32.05
CA LYS A 599 -27.56 6.42 -33.33
C LYS A 599 -26.08 6.06 -33.20
N VAL A 600 -25.41 6.44 -32.10
CA VAL A 600 -24.01 6.04 -31.84
C VAL A 600 -23.88 4.52 -31.73
N GLN A 601 -24.81 3.86 -31.03
CA GLN A 601 -24.80 2.40 -30.90
C GLN A 601 -25.02 1.72 -32.26
N LEU A 602 -25.89 2.28 -33.11
CA LEU A 602 -26.07 1.85 -34.49
C LEU A 602 -24.79 2.00 -35.31
N ALA A 603 -24.10 3.15 -35.22
CA ALA A 603 -22.82 3.35 -35.90
C ALA A 603 -21.81 2.25 -35.50
N CYS A 604 -21.64 1.99 -34.20
CA CYS A 604 -20.73 0.96 -33.69
C CYS A 604 -21.09 -0.46 -34.16
N MET A 605 -22.39 -0.72 -34.31
CA MET A 605 -22.90 -1.98 -34.86
C MET A 605 -22.45 -2.18 -36.32
N LEU A 606 -22.43 -1.12 -37.14
CA LEU A 606 -22.10 -1.15 -38.58
C LEU A 606 -20.60 -1.09 -38.89
N VAL A 607 -19.80 -0.55 -37.96
CA VAL A 607 -18.33 -0.52 -38.07
C VAL A 607 -17.74 -1.92 -38.22
N GLY A 608 -16.59 -2.04 -38.90
CA GLY A 608 -15.84 -3.31 -39.05
C GLY A 608 -16.31 -4.20 -40.22
N GLY A 609 -17.17 -3.66 -41.10
CA GLY A 609 -17.74 -4.40 -42.22
C GLY A 609 -18.78 -5.43 -41.78
N SER A 610 -19.59 -5.06 -40.78
CA SER A 610 -20.73 -5.79 -40.22
C SER A 610 -21.99 -5.65 -41.04
#